data_AF-A0A0Q4E4D9-F1
#
_entry.id   AF-A0A0Q4E4D9-F1
#
_cell.length_a   1.000
_cell.length_b   1.000
_cell.length_c   1.000
_cell.angle_alpha   90.00
_cell.angle_beta   90.00
_cell.angle_gamma   90.00
#
_symmetry.space_group_name_H-M   'P 1'
#
loop_
_entity.id
_entity.type
_entity.pdbx_description
1 polymer ?
#
loop_
_entity_poly.entity_id
_entity_poly.type
_entity_poly.pdbx_seq_one_letter_code
_entity_poly.pdbx_strand_id
1 'polypeptide(L)'
;MVDKKDWDGDAVRKWLDARGIAARSEQVVAERGGRELQDDCDKASAEEMVCALMSRKGVADSQATFTAALAAILDRDEYIWRGVYNDTRFDRHVRSYARKLVKMAKTNTGFKNVAHYQ
;
A
#
# COMPACT_ATOMS: atom_id res chain seq x y z
N MET A 1 -27.58 0.42 16.99
CA MET A 1 -26.49 1.10 16.27
C MET A 1 -25.33 0.14 16.27
N VAL A 2 -24.92 -0.39 15.11
CA VAL A 2 -23.86 -1.40 15.06
C VAL A 2 -22.54 -0.70 15.33
N ASP A 3 -21.89 -1.05 16.44
CA ASP A 3 -20.56 -0.56 16.81
C ASP A 3 -19.60 -0.77 15.65
N LYS A 4 -19.16 0.36 15.09
CA LYS A 4 -18.09 0.41 14.10
C LYS A 4 -16.87 -0.14 14.84
N LYS A 5 -16.45 -1.38 14.54
CA LYS A 5 -15.23 -2.01 15.12
C LYS A 5 -14.17 -0.92 15.33
N ASP A 6 -13.76 -0.71 16.57
CA ASP A 6 -12.77 0.31 16.91
C ASP A 6 -11.57 0.16 15.99
N TRP A 7 -11.16 1.29 15.41
CA TRP A 7 -10.01 1.35 14.52
C TRP A 7 -8.75 1.00 15.32
N ASP A 8 -8.10 -0.10 14.96
CA ASP A 8 -6.86 -0.55 15.60
C ASP A 8 -5.67 -0.08 14.77
N GLY A 9 -5.12 1.08 15.13
CA GLY A 9 -3.99 1.67 14.43
C GLY A 9 -2.71 0.83 14.48
N ASP A 10 -2.51 0.05 15.54
CA ASP A 10 -1.35 -0.83 15.67
C ASP A 10 -1.45 -2.05 14.74
N ALA A 11 -2.63 -2.65 14.65
CA ALA A 11 -2.87 -3.72 13.68
C ALA A 11 -2.69 -3.22 12.24
N VAL A 12 -3.15 -2.01 11.93
CA VAL A 12 -2.98 -1.40 10.59
C VAL A 12 -1.50 -1.16 10.29
N ARG A 13 -0.73 -0.59 11.22
CA ARG A 13 0.73 -0.40 11.07
C ARG A 13 1.44 -1.72 10.82
N LYS A 14 1.19 -2.72 11.66
CA LYS A 14 1.78 -4.06 11.52
C LYS A 14 1.47 -4.69 10.16
N TRP A 15 0.25 -4.51 9.67
CA TRP A 15 -0.16 -5.00 8.36
C TRP A 15 0.57 -4.28 7.23
N LEU A 16 0.67 -2.95 7.27
CA LEU A 16 1.39 -2.15 6.27
C LEU A 16 2.87 -2.51 6.21
N ASP A 17 3.50 -2.69 7.38
CA ASP A 17 4.91 -3.04 7.48
C ASP A 17 5.16 -4.44 6.89
N ALA A 18 4.34 -5.43 7.24
CA ALA A 18 4.42 -6.77 6.68
C ALA A 18 4.21 -6.78 5.16
N ARG A 19 3.17 -6.07 4.67
CA ARG A 19 2.90 -5.98 3.23
C ARG A 19 4.03 -5.27 2.48
N GLY A 20 4.59 -4.20 3.05
CA GLY A 20 5.73 -3.48 2.48
C GLY A 20 7.00 -4.33 2.44
N ILE A 21 7.24 -5.18 3.44
CA ILE A 21 8.32 -6.18 3.39
C ILE A 21 8.08 -7.17 2.25
N ALA A 22 6.88 -7.75 2.16
CA ALA A 22 6.54 -8.68 1.08
C ALA A 22 6.68 -8.03 -0.30
N ALA A 23 6.28 -6.76 -0.44
CA ALA A 23 6.40 -6.02 -1.70
C ALA A 23 7.86 -5.86 -2.15
N ARG A 24 8.78 -5.59 -1.22
CA ARG A 24 10.22 -5.57 -1.54
C ARG A 24 10.73 -6.94 -1.97
N SER A 25 10.28 -8.01 -1.33
CA SER A 25 10.65 -9.37 -1.74
C SER A 25 10.13 -9.71 -3.14
N GLU A 26 8.87 -9.35 -3.43
CA GLU A 26 8.26 -9.51 -4.76
C GLU A 26 9.02 -8.71 -5.83
N GLN A 27 9.45 -7.48 -5.52
CA GLN A 27 10.28 -6.66 -6.39
C GLN A 27 11.58 -7.39 -6.77
N VAL A 28 12.33 -7.90 -5.78
CA VAL A 28 13.59 -8.63 -6.02
C VAL A 28 13.37 -9.88 -6.87
N VAL A 29 12.26 -10.60 -6.68
CA VAL A 29 11.92 -11.77 -7.51
C VAL A 29 11.62 -11.33 -8.95
N ALA A 30 10.83 -10.27 -9.13
CA ALA A 30 10.48 -9.74 -10.45
C ALA A 30 11.71 -9.21 -11.21
N GLU A 31 12.60 -8.50 -10.54
CA GLU A 31 13.86 -8.00 -11.13
C GLU A 31 14.70 -9.13 -11.74
N ARG A 32 14.74 -10.30 -11.09
CA ARG A 32 15.47 -11.48 -11.60
C ARG A 32 14.84 -12.11 -12.84
N GLY A 33 13.52 -11.93 -13.05
CA GLY A 33 12.84 -12.37 -14.26
C GLY A 33 13.02 -11.43 -15.45
N GLY A 34 13.70 -10.28 -15.27
CA GLY A 34 14.03 -9.37 -16.35
C GLY A 34 12.80 -8.72 -16.99
N ARG A 35 12.86 -8.49 -18.32
CA ARG A 35 11.86 -7.68 -19.04
C ARG A 35 10.43 -8.19 -18.89
N GLU A 36 10.24 -9.50 -18.81
CA GLU A 36 8.92 -10.13 -18.75
C GLU A 36 8.19 -9.81 -17.44
N LEU A 37 8.92 -9.58 -16.35
CA LEU A 37 8.36 -9.31 -15.02
C LEU A 37 8.44 -7.83 -14.61
N GLN A 38 8.76 -6.92 -15.52
CA GLN A 38 8.84 -5.49 -15.19
C GLN A 38 7.50 -4.90 -14.72
N ASP A 39 6.36 -5.40 -15.21
CA ASP A 39 5.05 -4.97 -14.70
C ASP A 39 4.84 -5.40 -13.25
N ASP A 40 5.21 -6.64 -12.91
CA ASP A 40 5.16 -7.13 -11.54
C ASP A 40 6.12 -6.34 -10.63
N CYS A 41 7.29 -5.95 -11.14
CA CYS A 41 8.22 -5.08 -10.41
C CYS A 41 7.62 -3.69 -10.15
N ASP A 42 7.01 -3.04 -11.15
CA ASP A 42 6.36 -1.74 -10.97
C ASP A 42 5.18 -1.83 -10.00
N LYS A 43 4.39 -2.91 -10.08
CA LYS A 43 3.30 -3.18 -9.15
C LYS A 43 3.80 -3.35 -7.72
N ALA A 44 4.82 -4.19 -7.51
CA ALA A 44 5.41 -4.39 -6.19
C ALA A 44 6.01 -3.08 -5.64
N SER A 45 6.69 -2.31 -6.48
CA SER A 45 7.24 -0.99 -6.12
C SER A 45 6.13 -0.02 -5.70
N ALA A 46 4.98 -0.04 -6.39
CA ALA A 46 3.84 0.81 -6.05
C ALA A 46 3.23 0.44 -4.69
N GLU A 47 3.13 -0.86 -4.41
CA GLU A 47 2.67 -1.35 -3.11
C GLU A 47 3.66 -1.00 -1.98
N GLU A 48 4.98 -1.14 -2.21
CA GLU A 48 6.02 -0.69 -1.28
C GLU A 48 5.87 0.81 -0.97
N MET A 49 5.78 1.65 -2.00
CA MET A 49 5.68 3.10 -1.83
C MET A 49 4.47 3.48 -0.98
N VAL A 50 3.29 2.97 -1.32
CA VAL A 50 2.06 3.31 -0.59
C VAL A 50 2.15 2.80 0.85
N CYS A 51 2.61 1.57 1.10
CA CYS A 51 2.82 1.07 2.45
C CYS A 51 3.81 1.94 3.24
N ALA A 52 4.94 2.32 2.65
CA ALA A 52 5.94 3.16 3.30
C ALA A 52 5.41 4.57 3.65
N LEU A 53 4.57 5.16 2.79
CA LEU A 53 3.93 6.45 3.07
C LEU A 53 2.88 6.32 4.19
N MET A 54 2.11 5.23 4.18
CA MET A 54 1.01 5.01 5.11
C MET A 54 1.45 4.49 6.49
N SER A 55 2.64 3.86 6.59
CA SER A 55 3.25 3.46 7.87
C SER A 55 3.87 4.62 8.65
N ARG A 56 3.90 5.84 8.10
CA ARG A 56 4.44 7.02 8.79
C ARG A 56 3.68 7.30 10.09
N LYS A 57 4.41 7.78 11.10
CA LYS A 57 3.86 8.15 12.41
C LYS A 57 2.65 9.09 12.24
N GLY A 58 1.56 8.82 12.96
CA GLY A 58 0.34 9.63 12.92
C GLY A 58 -0.68 9.22 11.86
N VAL A 59 -0.25 8.59 10.75
CA VAL A 59 -1.16 8.32 9.62
C VAL A 59 -2.22 7.26 9.96
N ALA A 60 -1.82 6.20 10.65
CA ALA A 60 -2.70 5.10 11.04
C ALA A 60 -3.36 5.28 12.41
N ASP A 61 -3.20 6.42 13.09
CA ASP A 61 -3.73 6.61 14.47
C ASP A 61 -5.25 6.68 14.50
N SER A 62 -5.88 7.10 13.41
CA SER A 62 -7.34 7.06 13.25
C SER A 62 -7.75 6.71 11.83
N GLN A 63 -8.92 6.11 11.67
CA GLN A 63 -9.51 5.81 10.36
C GLN A 63 -9.65 7.07 9.50
N ALA A 64 -9.95 8.22 10.12
CA ALA A 64 -10.11 9.50 9.44
C ALA A 64 -8.78 10.02 8.89
N THR A 65 -7.74 10.04 9.73
CA THR A 65 -6.38 10.44 9.31
C THR A 65 -5.86 9.54 8.20
N PHE A 66 -6.09 8.23 8.33
CA PHE A 66 -5.69 7.24 7.34
C PHE A 66 -6.38 7.47 5.99
N THR A 67 -7.68 7.70 6.00
CA THR A 67 -8.45 7.94 4.76
C THR A 67 -8.07 9.26 4.12
N ALA A 68 -7.82 10.31 4.91
CA ALA A 68 -7.35 11.60 4.42
C ALA A 68 -5.96 11.50 3.77
N ALA A 69 -5.03 10.76 4.37
CA ALA A 69 -3.71 10.52 3.79
C ALA A 69 -3.79 9.75 2.45
N LEU A 70 -4.69 8.77 2.33
CA LEU A 70 -4.94 8.08 1.05
C LEU A 70 -5.53 9.00 -0.02
N ALA A 71 -6.44 9.90 0.36
CA ALA A 71 -6.97 10.91 -0.57
C ALA A 71 -5.84 11.82 -1.07
N ALA A 72 -4.98 12.30 -0.17
CA ALA A 72 -3.82 13.11 -0.54
C ALA A 72 -2.80 12.36 -1.43
N ILE A 73 -2.70 11.03 -1.34
CA ILE A 73 -1.93 10.24 -2.31
C ILE A 73 -2.65 10.22 -3.67
N LEU A 74 -3.96 10.01 -3.70
CA LEU A 74 -4.73 9.94 -4.95
C LEU A 74 -4.80 11.26 -5.71
N ASP A 75 -4.69 12.39 -5.01
CA ASP A 75 -4.72 13.74 -5.59
C ASP A 75 -3.37 14.18 -6.19
N ARG A 76 -2.32 13.36 -6.10
CA ARG A 76 -1.03 13.67 -6.73
C ARG A 76 -1.07 13.48 -8.25
N ASP A 77 -0.45 14.41 -8.95
CA ASP A 77 -0.28 14.34 -10.41
C ASP A 77 0.66 13.20 -10.80
N GLU A 78 1.78 13.05 -10.09
CA GLU A 78 2.85 12.09 -10.38
C GLU A 78 3.38 11.42 -9.11
N TYR A 79 3.96 10.23 -9.27
CA TYR A 79 4.59 9.47 -8.19
C TYR A 79 6.04 9.13 -8.53
N ILE A 80 6.97 9.62 -7.71
CA ILE A 80 8.40 9.35 -7.89
C ILE A 80 8.86 8.30 -6.88
N TRP A 81 9.36 7.17 -7.36
CA TRP A 81 9.90 6.09 -6.54
C TRP A 81 11.06 5.38 -7.24
N ARG A 82 11.87 4.64 -6.48
CA ARG A 82 12.98 3.84 -7.00
C ARG A 82 12.51 2.49 -7.54
N GLY A 83 13.29 1.88 -8.42
CA GLY A 83 13.00 0.54 -8.95
C GLY A 83 11.81 0.48 -9.92
N VAL A 84 11.42 1.64 -10.45
CA VAL A 84 10.35 1.79 -11.43
C VAL A 84 10.94 1.69 -12.84
N TYR A 85 10.33 0.85 -13.67
CA TYR A 85 10.67 0.68 -15.09
C TYR A 85 9.79 1.52 -16.01
N ASN A 86 8.54 1.78 -15.63
CA ASN A 86 7.61 2.59 -16.42
C ASN A 86 6.71 3.44 -15.51
N ASP A 87 6.91 4.76 -15.52
CA ASP A 87 6.21 5.69 -14.64
C ASP A 87 4.68 5.67 -14.84
N THR A 88 4.20 5.61 -16.08
CA THR A 88 2.75 5.59 -16.37
C THR A 88 2.07 4.34 -15.83
N ARG A 89 2.77 3.19 -15.89
CA ARG A 89 2.29 1.91 -15.36
C ARG A 89 2.34 1.90 -13.84
N PHE A 90 3.45 2.35 -13.28
CA PHE A 90 3.63 2.54 -11.84
C PHE A 90 2.55 3.43 -11.24
N ASP A 91 2.29 4.61 -11.82
CA ASP A 91 1.24 5.54 -11.42
C ASP A 91 -0.14 4.89 -11.34
N ARG A 92 -0.45 4.05 -12.32
CA ARG A 92 -1.70 3.29 -12.36
C ARG A 92 -1.79 2.30 -11.19
N HIS A 93 -0.69 1.59 -10.92
CA HIS A 93 -0.62 0.64 -9.80
C HIS A 93 -0.72 1.35 -8.45
N VAL A 94 -0.07 2.51 -8.28
CA VAL A 94 -0.20 3.34 -7.07
C VAL A 94 -1.65 3.73 -6.83
N ARG A 95 -2.32 4.29 -7.83
CA ARG A 95 -3.73 4.71 -7.72
C ARG A 95 -4.66 3.53 -7.46
N SER A 96 -4.42 2.39 -8.13
CA SER A 96 -5.18 1.16 -7.93
C SER A 96 -5.04 0.66 -6.49
N TYR A 97 -3.82 0.59 -5.97
CA TYR A 97 -3.53 0.10 -4.64
C TYR A 97 -4.02 1.05 -3.54
N ALA A 98 -3.84 2.36 -3.70
CA ALA A 98 -4.41 3.35 -2.78
C ALA A 98 -5.95 3.24 -2.71
N ARG A 99 -6.64 3.06 -3.85
CA ARG A 99 -8.10 2.80 -3.88
C ARG A 99 -8.48 1.50 -3.17
N LYS A 100 -7.67 0.45 -3.27
CA LYS A 100 -7.86 -0.80 -2.50
C LYS A 100 -7.78 -0.51 -0.99
N LEU A 101 -6.78 0.23 -0.54
CA LEU A 101 -6.65 0.59 0.88
C LEU A 101 -7.80 1.50 1.36
N VAL A 102 -8.32 2.40 0.52
CA VAL A 102 -9.52 3.19 0.84
C VAL A 102 -10.72 2.27 1.11
N LYS A 103 -10.91 1.23 0.28
CA LYS A 103 -11.98 0.25 0.48
C LYS A 103 -11.80 -0.53 1.79
N MET A 104 -10.60 -1.04 2.05
CA MET A 104 -10.27 -1.75 3.29
C MET A 104 -10.47 -0.88 4.53
N ALA A 105 -10.05 0.39 4.46
CA ALA A 105 -10.25 1.37 5.52
C ALA A 105 -11.73 1.60 5.79
N LYS A 106 -12.54 1.85 4.75
CA LYS A 106 -14.00 2.07 4.88
C LYS A 106 -14.71 0.91 5.60
N THR A 107 -14.34 -0.33 5.28
CA THR A 107 -14.94 -1.51 5.88
C THR A 107 -14.28 -1.94 7.19
N ASN A 108 -13.13 -1.37 7.55
CA ASN A 108 -12.25 -1.80 8.64
C ASN A 108 -11.98 -3.33 8.60
N THR A 109 -11.72 -3.85 7.39
CA THR A 109 -11.47 -5.29 7.17
C THR A 109 -10.18 -5.50 6.38
N GLY A 110 -9.56 -6.66 6.58
CA GLY A 110 -8.34 -7.09 5.88
C GLY A 110 -7.03 -6.77 6.62
N PHE A 111 -7.00 -5.75 7.49
CA PHE A 111 -5.79 -5.40 8.26
C PHE A 111 -5.40 -6.43 9.33
N LYS A 112 -6.29 -7.35 9.70
CA LYS A 112 -5.97 -8.48 10.60
C LYS A 112 -5.23 -9.62 9.90
N ASN A 113 -5.19 -9.62 8.58
CA ASN A 113 -4.68 -10.74 7.80
C ASN A 113 -3.22 -10.49 7.39
N VAL A 114 -2.32 -10.72 8.34
CA VAL A 114 -0.86 -10.60 8.15
C VAL A 114 -0.25 -11.91 7.64
N ALA A 115 -0.95 -13.05 7.84
CA ALA A 115 -0.46 -14.39 7.49
C ALA A 115 -0.27 -14.61 5.98
N HIS A 116 -0.92 -13.83 5.12
CA HIS A 116 -0.68 -13.88 3.67
C HIS A 116 0.68 -13.34 3.25
N TYR A 117 1.43 -12.69 4.15
CA TYR A 117 2.68 -12.00 3.83
C TYR A 117 3.87 -12.49 4.68
N GLN A 118 3.70 -13.57 5.46
CA GLN A 118 4.76 -14.21 6.25
C GLN A 118 5.38 -15.40 5.53
#